data_AF-A0A254RDN4-F1
#
_entry.id   AF-A0A254RDN4-F1
#
_cell.length_a   1.000
_cell.length_b   1.000
_cell.length_c   1.000
_cell.angle_alpha   90.00
_cell.angle_beta   90.00
_cell.angle_gamma   90.00
#
_symmetry.space_group_name_H-M   'P 1'
#
loop_
_entity.id
_entity.type
_entity.pdbx_description
1 polymer ?
#
loop_
_entity_poly.entity_id
_entity_poly.type
_entity_poly.pdbx_seq_one_letter_code
_entity_poly.pdbx_strand_id
1 'polypeptide(L)'
;MNMKKFKILAIVDAVLIVALVVAMFTLKGKYNDQAQASVKDQIGAYKTAVNSALQEQWISMDQYGMAWKLIYALTSGPKTEAAFDANVKKIFEDNEARFKQVSYMYTAASIPAQVQNDIAAVGLADKFLLKDEGGVKEVACGKNCVAKFTFVKGKLKESDYKALLEYKFADNFKVEPPAPYHFE
;
A
#
# COMPACT_ATOMS: atom_id res chain seq x y z
N MET A 1 -27.75 -72.37 3.94
CA MET A 1 -27.75 -70.95 4.35
C MET A 1 -28.73 -70.19 3.45
N ASN A 2 -29.70 -69.46 3.99
CA ASN A 2 -30.84 -68.94 3.21
C ASN A 2 -30.41 -67.73 2.34
N MET A 3 -30.31 -67.91 1.02
CA MET A 3 -29.79 -66.93 0.05
C MET A 3 -30.48 -65.56 0.13
N LYS A 4 -31.73 -65.49 0.56
CA LYS A 4 -32.45 -64.22 0.77
C LYS A 4 -31.86 -63.41 1.93
N LYS A 5 -31.49 -64.05 3.04
CA LYS A 5 -30.87 -63.37 4.20
C LYS A 5 -29.45 -62.88 3.88
N PHE A 6 -28.69 -63.64 3.10
CA PHE A 6 -27.33 -63.25 2.67
C PHE A 6 -27.35 -62.06 1.70
N LYS A 7 -28.32 -62.02 0.77
CA LYS A 7 -28.53 -60.86 -0.13
C LYS A 7 -28.95 -59.59 0.62
N ILE A 8 -29.81 -59.71 1.64
CA ILE A 8 -30.22 -58.57 2.47
C ILE A 8 -29.03 -58.04 3.29
N LEU A 9 -28.23 -58.93 3.90
CA LEU A 9 -27.01 -58.54 4.63
C LEU A 9 -26.00 -57.83 3.71
N ALA A 10 -25.77 -58.33 2.50
CA ALA A 10 -24.87 -57.70 1.53
C ALA A 10 -25.35 -56.32 1.05
N ILE A 11 -26.67 -56.12 0.91
CA ILE A 11 -27.24 -54.82 0.52
C ILE A 11 -27.13 -53.80 1.66
N VAL A 12 -27.40 -54.21 2.91
CA VAL A 12 -27.29 -53.33 4.08
C VAL A 12 -25.84 -52.87 4.29
N ASP A 13 -24.88 -53.77 4.11
CA ASP A 13 -23.45 -53.46 4.25
C ASP A 13 -22.96 -52.50 3.14
N ALA A 14 -23.40 -52.71 1.90
CA ALA A 14 -23.11 -51.80 0.79
C ALA A 14 -23.71 -50.39 1.02
N VAL A 15 -24.92 -50.29 1.59
CA VAL A 15 -25.56 -49.01 1.90
C VAL A 15 -24.82 -48.27 3.03
N LEU A 16 -24.36 -49.00 4.06
CA LEU A 16 -23.54 -48.43 5.16
C LEU A 16 -22.20 -47.88 4.66
N ILE A 17 -21.52 -48.62 3.77
CA ILE A 17 -20.26 -48.17 3.17
C ILE A 17 -20.47 -46.91 2.31
N VAL A 18 -21.53 -46.86 1.49
CA VAL A 18 -21.85 -45.68 0.69
C VAL A 18 -22.21 -44.47 1.58
N ALA A 19 -22.96 -44.67 2.66
CA ALA A 19 -23.29 -43.61 3.60
C ALA A 19 -22.04 -43.06 4.33
N LEU A 20 -21.10 -43.92 4.73
CA LEU A 20 -19.82 -43.52 5.33
C LEU A 20 -18.92 -42.77 4.34
N VAL A 21 -18.89 -43.19 3.09
CA VAL A 21 -18.15 -42.49 2.03
C VAL A 21 -18.75 -41.10 1.79
N VAL A 22 -20.07 -40.97 1.68
CA VAL A 22 -20.76 -39.66 1.55
C VAL A 22 -20.53 -38.77 2.77
N ALA A 23 -20.54 -39.33 3.98
CA ALA A 23 -20.21 -38.60 5.22
C ALA A 23 -18.75 -38.12 5.23
N MET A 24 -17.79 -38.96 4.80
CA MET A 24 -16.38 -38.57 4.66
C MET A 24 -16.18 -37.47 3.60
N PHE A 25 -16.87 -37.56 2.45
CA PHE A 25 -16.80 -36.52 1.41
C PHE A 25 -17.46 -35.20 1.84
N THR A 26 -18.55 -35.24 2.61
CA THR A 26 -19.19 -34.02 3.15
C THR A 26 -18.40 -33.38 4.27
N LEU A 27 -17.78 -34.17 5.17
CA LEU A 27 -16.85 -33.66 6.18
C LEU A 27 -15.59 -33.07 5.53
N LYS A 28 -15.03 -33.74 4.52
CA LYS A 28 -13.87 -33.24 3.75
C LYS A 28 -14.21 -31.97 2.95
N GLY A 29 -15.42 -31.87 2.39
CA GLY A 29 -15.93 -30.68 1.71
C GLY A 29 -16.06 -29.49 2.67
N LYS A 30 -16.70 -29.69 3.82
CA LYS A 30 -16.83 -28.66 4.86
C LYS A 30 -15.49 -28.19 5.44
N TYR A 31 -14.54 -29.12 5.63
CA TYR A 31 -13.18 -28.77 6.07
C TYR A 31 -12.43 -27.96 5.01
N ASN A 32 -12.60 -28.30 3.73
CA ASN A 32 -12.00 -27.57 2.62
C ASN A 32 -12.65 -26.18 2.44
N ASP A 33 -13.95 -26.07 2.67
CA ASP A 33 -14.69 -24.81 2.61
C ASP A 33 -14.36 -23.91 3.81
N GLN A 34 -14.21 -24.45 5.02
CA GLN A 34 -13.74 -23.72 6.19
C GLN A 34 -12.27 -23.30 6.07
N ALA A 35 -11.42 -24.20 5.56
CA ALA A 35 -10.03 -23.86 5.26
C ALA A 35 -9.95 -22.79 4.17
N GLN A 36 -10.75 -22.88 3.10
CA GLN A 36 -10.80 -21.86 2.05
C GLN A 36 -11.41 -20.54 2.55
N ALA A 37 -12.41 -20.57 3.43
CA ALA A 37 -12.98 -19.37 4.04
C ALA A 37 -11.97 -18.69 4.98
N SER A 38 -11.34 -19.43 5.89
CA SER A 38 -10.29 -18.91 6.79
C SER A 38 -9.07 -18.40 6.00
N VAL A 39 -8.65 -19.13 4.96
CA VAL A 39 -7.60 -18.67 4.03
C VAL A 39 -8.04 -17.43 3.27
N LYS A 40 -9.28 -17.35 2.79
CA LYS A 40 -9.80 -16.17 2.07
C LYS A 40 -9.91 -14.95 2.97
N ASP A 41 -10.30 -15.13 4.22
CA ASP A 41 -10.42 -14.06 5.21
C ASP A 41 -9.04 -13.57 5.67
N GLN A 42 -8.09 -14.47 5.95
CA GLN A 42 -6.72 -14.10 6.32
C GLN A 42 -5.93 -13.53 5.14
N ILE A 43 -6.04 -14.11 3.93
CA ILE A 43 -5.46 -13.52 2.71
C ILE A 43 -6.13 -12.20 2.40
N GLY A 44 -7.44 -12.06 2.63
CA GLY A 44 -8.18 -10.82 2.46
C GLY A 44 -7.67 -9.72 3.39
N ALA A 45 -7.55 -10.01 4.69
CA ALA A 45 -7.02 -9.08 5.68
C ALA A 45 -5.55 -8.70 5.39
N TYR A 46 -4.72 -9.68 5.04
CA TYR A 46 -3.33 -9.44 4.66
C TYR A 46 -3.22 -8.59 3.38
N LYS A 47 -4.02 -8.88 2.34
CA LYS A 47 -4.08 -8.06 1.13
C LYS A 47 -4.52 -6.63 1.43
N THR A 48 -5.51 -6.43 2.29
CA THR A 48 -5.93 -5.09 2.72
C THR A 48 -4.79 -4.36 3.42
N ALA A 49 -4.11 -5.00 4.38
CA ALA A 49 -2.98 -4.39 5.09
C ALA A 49 -1.81 -4.03 4.15
N VAL A 50 -1.44 -4.96 3.25
CA VAL A 50 -0.42 -4.75 2.22
C VAL A 50 -0.81 -3.61 1.29
N ASN A 51 -2.06 -3.59 0.80
CA ASN A 51 -2.53 -2.55 -0.11
C ASN A 51 -2.55 -1.19 0.56
N SER A 52 -3.01 -1.07 1.81
CA SER A 52 -2.94 0.18 2.56
C SER A 52 -1.50 0.67 2.74
N ALA A 53 -0.56 -0.22 3.09
CA ALA A 53 0.85 0.15 3.19
C ALA A 53 1.44 0.62 1.84
N LEU A 54 1.08 -0.04 0.74
CA LEU A 54 1.51 0.32 -0.61
C LEU A 54 0.89 1.65 -1.08
N GLN A 55 -0.36 1.94 -0.70
CA GLN A 55 -1.03 3.22 -0.97
C GLN A 55 -0.38 4.37 -0.21
N GLU A 56 -0.08 4.19 1.09
CA GLU A 56 0.65 5.21 1.85
C GLU A 56 2.07 5.42 1.32
N GLN A 57 2.73 4.34 0.89
CA GLN A 57 4.04 4.41 0.25
C GLN A 57 3.98 5.19 -1.06
N TRP A 58 2.94 4.98 -1.86
CA TRP A 58 2.70 5.69 -3.11
C TRP A 58 2.55 7.20 -2.90
N ILE A 59 1.69 7.60 -1.96
CA ILE A 59 1.51 9.01 -1.57
C ILE A 59 2.82 9.61 -1.06
N SER A 60 3.56 8.85 -0.26
CA SER A 60 4.85 9.30 0.29
C SER A 60 5.91 9.44 -0.80
N MET A 61 5.89 8.59 -1.82
CA MET A 61 6.81 8.68 -2.95
C MET A 61 6.54 9.92 -3.80
N ASP A 62 5.27 10.25 -4.00
CA ASP A 62 4.86 11.49 -4.65
C ASP A 62 5.35 12.72 -3.86
N GLN A 63 5.09 12.80 -2.55
CA GLN A 63 5.59 13.88 -1.68
C GLN A 63 7.12 13.99 -1.70
N TYR A 64 7.82 12.85 -1.64
CA TYR A 64 9.27 12.80 -1.75
C TYR A 64 9.77 13.39 -3.08
N GLY A 65 9.13 13.02 -4.19
CA GLY A 65 9.43 13.56 -5.51
C GLY A 65 9.17 15.07 -5.63
N MET A 66 8.05 15.55 -5.07
CA MET A 66 7.72 16.97 -5.03
C MET A 66 8.73 17.78 -4.19
N ALA A 67 9.11 17.28 -3.02
CA ALA A 67 10.08 17.93 -2.14
C ALA A 67 11.45 18.08 -2.82
N TRP A 68 11.94 17.04 -3.50
CA TRP A 68 13.20 17.12 -4.26
C TRP A 68 13.14 18.13 -5.42
N LYS A 69 12.03 18.15 -6.16
CA LYS A 69 11.81 19.14 -7.22
C LYS A 69 11.84 20.57 -6.66
N LEU A 70 11.21 20.80 -5.52
CA LEU A 70 11.18 22.11 -4.86
C LEU A 70 12.58 22.55 -4.40
N ILE A 71 13.33 21.66 -3.75
CA ILE A 71 14.71 21.94 -3.33
C ILE A 71 15.58 22.25 -4.55
N TYR A 72 15.49 21.46 -5.61
CA TYR A 72 16.23 21.73 -6.84
C TYR A 72 15.87 23.11 -7.41
N ALA A 73 14.59 23.45 -7.51
CA ALA A 73 14.16 24.75 -8.02
C ALA A 73 14.65 25.94 -7.17
N LEU A 74 14.69 25.81 -5.84
CA LEU A 74 15.16 26.85 -4.93
C LEU A 74 16.69 26.97 -4.87
N THR A 75 17.41 25.88 -5.12
CA THR A 75 18.88 25.86 -5.14
C THR A 75 19.45 26.35 -6.48
N SER A 76 18.75 26.07 -7.59
CA SER A 76 19.16 26.45 -8.95
C SER A 76 18.54 27.75 -9.45
N GLY A 77 17.49 28.25 -8.80
CA GLY A 77 16.73 29.43 -9.20
C GLY A 77 16.69 30.55 -8.15
N PRO A 78 15.71 31.47 -8.27
CA PRO A 78 15.55 32.58 -7.33
C PRO A 78 15.22 32.09 -5.91
N LYS A 79 16.01 32.54 -4.95
CA LYS A 79 15.88 32.22 -3.51
C LYS A 79 14.92 33.18 -2.81
N THR A 80 13.71 33.32 -3.32
CA THR A 80 12.68 34.23 -2.79
C THR A 80 11.41 33.49 -2.38
N GLU A 81 10.65 34.09 -1.49
CA GLU A 81 9.37 33.53 -1.02
C GLU A 81 8.36 33.40 -2.16
N ALA A 82 8.28 34.41 -3.04
CA ALA A 82 7.44 34.33 -4.23
C ALA A 82 7.83 33.19 -5.18
N ALA A 83 9.13 32.92 -5.33
CA ALA A 83 9.60 31.79 -6.13
C ALA A 83 9.29 30.45 -5.45
N PHE A 84 9.36 30.38 -4.12
CA PHE A 84 8.89 29.23 -3.35
C PHE A 84 7.42 28.94 -3.64
N ASP A 85 6.54 29.92 -3.44
CA ASP A 85 5.09 29.75 -3.60
C ASP A 85 4.74 29.34 -5.05
N ALA A 86 5.40 29.98 -6.04
CA ALA A 86 5.22 29.63 -7.45
C ALA A 86 5.66 28.20 -7.77
N ASN A 87 6.80 27.75 -7.21
CA ASN A 87 7.28 26.39 -7.43
C ASN A 87 6.41 25.35 -6.72
N VAL A 88 5.98 25.61 -5.47
CA VAL A 88 5.05 24.72 -4.75
C VAL A 88 3.78 24.53 -5.56
N LYS A 89 3.17 25.63 -6.03
CA LYS A 89 1.96 25.58 -6.85
C LYS A 89 2.20 24.79 -8.15
N LYS A 90 3.24 25.15 -8.91
CA LYS A 90 3.58 24.50 -10.18
C LYS A 90 3.79 23.00 -10.01
N ILE A 91 4.54 22.58 -8.99
CA ILE A 91 4.83 21.17 -8.73
C ILE A 91 3.56 20.42 -8.34
N PHE A 92 2.76 21.00 -7.44
CA PHE A 92 1.56 20.36 -6.92
C PHE A 92 0.46 20.23 -7.98
N GLU A 93 0.27 21.23 -8.84
CA GLU A 93 -0.76 21.21 -9.89
C GLU A 93 -0.40 20.32 -11.09
N ASP A 94 0.87 19.96 -11.26
CA ASP A 94 1.35 19.10 -12.35
C ASP A 94 1.12 17.61 -12.05
N ASN A 95 -0.15 17.23 -11.97
CA ASN A 95 -0.58 15.87 -11.66
C ASN A 95 -0.05 14.83 -12.67
N GLU A 96 0.08 15.20 -13.95
CA GLU A 96 0.61 14.30 -14.97
C GLU A 96 2.09 13.98 -14.71
N ALA A 97 2.93 15.00 -14.49
CA ALA A 97 4.34 14.77 -14.21
C ALA A 97 4.56 14.06 -12.87
N ARG A 98 3.73 14.35 -11.86
CA ARG A 98 3.73 13.64 -10.57
C ARG A 98 3.41 12.16 -10.74
N PHE A 99 2.30 11.84 -11.39
CA PHE A 99 1.88 10.47 -11.65
C PHE A 99 2.91 9.68 -12.45
N LYS A 100 3.44 10.29 -13.52
CA LYS A 100 4.47 9.68 -14.37
C LYS A 100 5.74 9.37 -13.59
N GLN A 101 6.17 10.26 -12.69
CA GLN A 101 7.35 10.05 -11.86
C GLN A 101 7.17 8.85 -10.92
N VAL A 102 6.05 8.78 -10.18
CA VAL A 102 5.79 7.67 -9.26
C VAL A 102 5.67 6.35 -10.02
N SER A 103 4.92 6.33 -11.12
CA SER A 103 4.73 5.14 -11.97
C SER A 103 6.05 4.61 -12.55
N TYR A 104 6.96 5.51 -12.97
CA TYR A 104 8.28 5.13 -13.45
C TYR A 104 9.11 4.46 -12.36
N MET A 105 9.08 4.97 -11.13
CA MET A 105 9.79 4.37 -10.01
C MET A 105 9.27 2.97 -9.67
N TYR A 106 7.95 2.78 -9.67
CA TYR A 106 7.33 1.48 -9.42
C TYR A 106 7.59 0.48 -10.55
N THR A 107 7.60 0.95 -11.79
CA THR A 107 7.99 0.13 -12.95
C THR A 107 9.46 -0.28 -12.86
N ALA A 108 10.37 0.63 -12.51
CA ALA A 108 11.78 0.33 -12.32
C ALA A 108 12.01 -0.66 -11.16
N ALA A 109 11.15 -0.63 -10.14
CA ALA A 109 11.13 -1.59 -9.05
C ALA A 109 10.46 -2.93 -9.42
N SER A 110 10.11 -3.15 -10.69
CA SER A 110 9.46 -4.38 -11.19
C SER A 110 8.11 -4.68 -10.52
N ILE A 111 7.39 -3.66 -10.05
CA ILE A 111 6.05 -3.84 -9.48
C ILE A 111 5.06 -4.17 -10.62
N PRO A 112 4.26 -5.24 -10.53
CA PRO A 112 3.32 -5.60 -11.59
C PRO A 112 2.29 -4.51 -11.89
N ALA A 113 1.93 -4.36 -13.17
CA ALA A 113 0.99 -3.32 -13.62
C ALA A 113 -0.38 -3.39 -12.93
N GLN A 114 -0.88 -4.59 -12.62
CA GLN A 114 -2.14 -4.76 -11.90
C GLN A 114 -2.09 -4.10 -10.51
N VAL A 115 -1.00 -4.34 -9.77
CA VAL A 115 -0.79 -3.75 -8.44
C VAL A 115 -0.62 -2.24 -8.54
N GLN A 116 0.08 -1.75 -9.57
CA GLN A 116 0.19 -0.31 -9.81
C GLN A 116 -1.18 0.34 -10.09
N ASN A 117 -2.05 -0.31 -10.86
CA ASN A 117 -3.40 0.18 -11.15
C ASN A 117 -4.27 0.21 -9.89
N ASP A 118 -4.20 -0.83 -9.06
CA ASP A 118 -4.97 -0.93 -7.80
C ASP A 118 -4.51 0.14 -6.79
N ILE A 119 -3.21 0.47 -6.75
CA ILE A 119 -2.66 1.55 -5.92
C ILE A 119 -3.00 2.92 -6.51
N ALA A 120 -2.87 3.11 -7.83
CA ALA A 120 -3.16 4.37 -8.50
C ALA A 120 -4.60 4.86 -8.30
N ALA A 121 -5.53 3.95 -7.99
CA ALA A 121 -6.91 4.28 -7.67
C ALA A 121 -7.07 5.21 -6.45
N VAL A 122 -6.09 5.25 -5.52
CA VAL A 122 -6.13 6.22 -4.40
C VAL A 122 -5.71 7.64 -4.78
N GLY A 123 -5.16 7.82 -5.98
CA GLY A 123 -4.68 9.10 -6.46
C GLY A 123 -3.29 9.48 -5.94
N LEU A 124 -2.96 10.76 -6.09
CA LEU A 124 -1.70 11.38 -5.64
C LEU A 124 -1.91 12.05 -4.29
N ALA A 125 -0.82 12.54 -3.67
CA ALA A 125 -0.92 13.28 -2.42
C ALA A 125 -1.84 14.50 -2.56
N ASP A 126 -2.79 14.63 -1.65
CA ASP A 126 -3.74 15.75 -1.59
C ASP A 126 -3.16 16.99 -0.89
N LYS A 127 -2.07 16.80 -0.14
CA LYS A 127 -1.38 17.87 0.58
C LYS A 127 0.13 17.80 0.36
N PHE A 128 0.72 18.95 0.06
CA PHE A 128 2.17 19.14 -0.07
C PHE A 128 2.68 20.25 0.85
N LEU A 129 2.06 21.44 0.84
CA LEU A 129 2.36 22.50 1.79
C LEU A 129 1.67 22.21 3.13
N LEU A 130 2.45 22.08 4.19
CA LEU A 130 1.99 21.74 5.53
C LEU A 130 1.77 22.97 6.41
N LYS A 131 2.69 23.94 6.30
CA LYS A 131 2.67 25.19 7.07
C LYS A 131 3.12 26.36 6.21
N ASP A 132 2.49 27.51 6.43
CA ASP A 132 2.83 28.78 5.80
C ASP A 132 2.55 29.94 6.76
N GLU A 133 3.49 30.20 7.68
CA GLU A 133 3.29 31.21 8.72
C GLU A 133 4.60 31.92 9.10
N GLY A 134 4.56 33.25 9.22
CA GLY A 134 5.67 34.03 9.79
C GLY A 134 6.99 33.89 9.03
N GLY A 135 6.93 33.68 7.71
CA GLY A 135 8.11 33.42 6.87
C GLY A 135 8.68 32.01 7.02
N VAL A 136 8.03 31.12 7.77
CA VAL A 136 8.38 29.71 7.86
C VAL A 136 7.40 28.90 7.02
N LYS A 137 7.94 28.18 6.04
CA LYS A 137 7.20 27.28 5.16
C LYS A 137 7.62 25.85 5.44
N GLU A 138 6.68 24.93 5.58
CA GLU A 138 6.96 23.51 5.76
C GLU A 138 6.25 22.70 4.68
N VAL A 139 6.95 21.76 4.07
CA VAL A 139 6.41 20.87 3.04
C VAL A 139 6.58 19.41 3.45
N ALA A 140 5.63 18.58 3.04
CA ALA A 140 5.72 17.14 3.21
C ALA A 140 6.81 16.56 2.31
N CYS A 141 7.62 15.63 2.83
CA CYS A 141 8.61 14.87 2.06
C CYS A 141 8.38 13.36 2.10
N GLY A 142 7.22 12.92 2.59
CA GLY A 142 6.85 11.52 2.82
C GLY A 142 6.18 11.33 4.17
N LYS A 143 5.79 10.09 4.49
CA LYS A 143 5.22 9.73 5.80
C LYS A 143 6.15 10.17 6.93
N ASN A 144 5.63 10.97 7.85
CA ASN A 144 6.37 11.54 8.99
C ASN A 144 7.63 12.34 8.59
N CYS A 145 7.69 12.86 7.36
CA CYS A 145 8.81 13.63 6.85
C CYS A 145 8.39 15.07 6.53
N VAL A 146 9.14 16.05 7.04
CA VAL A 146 8.93 17.47 6.78
C VAL A 146 10.26 18.13 6.38
N ALA A 147 10.22 18.95 5.32
CA ALA A 147 11.29 19.88 4.98
C ALA A 147 10.84 21.33 5.26
N LYS A 148 11.74 22.13 5.84
CA LYS A 148 11.45 23.47 6.34
C LYS A 148 12.27 24.53 5.62
N PHE A 149 11.62 25.64 5.30
CA PHE A 149 12.22 26.79 4.62
C PHE A 149 11.91 28.05 5.40
N THR A 150 12.95 28.80 5.77
CA THR A 150 12.83 30.04 6.53
C THR A 150 13.19 31.22 5.65
N PHE A 151 12.26 32.17 5.54
CA PHE A 151 12.38 33.40 4.78
C PHE A 151 12.49 34.59 5.72
N VAL A 152 13.40 35.50 5.40
CA VAL A 152 13.57 36.78 6.11
C VAL A 152 13.56 37.89 5.07
N LYS A 153 12.62 38.84 5.21
CA LYS A 153 12.40 39.92 4.24
C LYS A 153 12.21 39.38 2.80
N GLY A 154 11.45 38.29 2.66
CA GLY A 154 11.11 37.65 1.37
C GLY A 154 12.26 36.89 0.69
N LYS A 155 13.42 36.74 1.34
CA LYS A 155 14.55 35.96 0.84
C LYS A 155 14.77 34.71 1.68
N LEU A 156 15.10 33.60 1.02
CA LEU A 156 15.43 32.35 1.69
C LEU A 156 16.71 32.52 2.51
N LYS A 157 16.58 32.37 3.83
CA LYS A 157 17.70 32.43 4.77
C LYS A 157 18.23 31.04 5.08
N GLU A 158 17.32 30.07 5.23
CA GLU A 158 17.65 28.72 5.67
C GLU A 158 16.71 27.71 4.99
N SER A 159 17.26 26.56 4.62
CA SER A 159 16.52 25.40 4.13
C SER A 159 16.99 24.17 4.89
N ASP A 160 16.12 23.60 5.72
CA ASP A 160 16.35 22.34 6.41
C ASP A 160 15.60 21.22 5.70
N TYR A 161 16.35 20.39 4.99
CA TYR A 161 15.85 19.21 4.28
C TYR A 161 16.60 17.95 4.72
N LYS A 162 17.18 17.95 5.92
CA LYS A 162 17.93 16.79 6.44
C LYS A 162 17.05 15.54 6.53
N ALA A 163 15.81 15.71 6.98
CA ALA A 163 14.84 14.62 7.05
C ALA A 163 14.58 13.96 5.69
N LEU A 164 14.61 14.73 4.60
CA LEU A 164 14.47 14.21 3.23
C LEU A 164 15.72 13.41 2.81
N LEU A 165 16.92 13.89 3.13
CA LEU A 165 18.18 13.17 2.84
C LEU A 165 18.28 11.84 3.56
N GLU A 166 17.82 11.80 4.80
CA GLU A 166 17.85 10.62 5.67
C GLU A 166 16.62 9.73 5.50
N TYR A 167 15.67 10.11 4.63
CA TYR A 167 14.41 9.42 4.48
C TYR A 167 14.59 8.02 3.88
N LYS A 168 14.27 7.00 4.67
CA LYS A 168 14.30 5.60 4.26
C LYS A 168 12.88 5.07 4.17
N PHE A 169 12.44 4.76 2.95
CA PHE A 169 11.13 4.16 2.72
C PHE A 169 10.96 2.83 3.48
N ALA A 170 11.99 1.98 3.52
CA ALA A 170 11.94 0.69 4.21
C ALA A 170 11.68 0.79 5.73
N ASP A 171 12.02 1.91 6.36
CA ASP A 171 11.81 2.10 7.79
C ASP A 171 10.38 2.57 8.11
N ASN A 172 9.71 3.20 7.14
CA ASN A 172 8.39 3.81 7.29
C ASN A 172 7.24 2.91 6.80
N PHE A 173 7.54 1.96 5.92
CA PHE A 173 6.57 1.02 5.35
C PHE A 173 7.02 -0.41 5.65
N LYS A 174 6.55 -0.95 6.77
CA LYS A 174 6.75 -2.34 7.14
C LYS A 174 5.43 -3.07 7.03
N VAL A 175 5.43 -4.13 6.24
CA VAL A 175 4.33 -5.09 6.21
C VAL A 175 4.78 -6.27 7.04
N GLU A 176 4.12 -6.49 8.17
CA GLU A 176 4.33 -7.69 8.96
C GLU A 176 3.89 -8.92 8.15
N PRO A 177 4.59 -10.06 8.28
CA PRO A 177 4.16 -11.29 7.64
C PRO A 177 2.73 -11.65 8.08
N PRO A 178 1.94 -12.33 7.24
CA PRO A 178 0.61 -12.76 7.63
C PRO A 178 0.69 -13.63 8.88
N ALA A 179 -0.30 -13.50 9.77
CA ALA A 179 -0.40 -14.36 10.94
C ALA A 179 -0.40 -15.85 10.52
N PRO A 180 0.12 -16.76 11.36
CA PRO A 180 0.04 -18.20 11.09
C PRO A 180 -1.41 -18.62 10.83
N TYR A 181 -1.61 -19.51 9.86
CA TYR A 181 -2.96 -19.99 9.55
C TYR A 181 -3.57 -20.71 10.76
N HIS A 182 -4.64 -20.14 11.30
CA HIS A 182 -5.50 -20.80 12.27
C HIS A 182 -6.65 -21.51 11.54
N PHE A 183 -6.66 -22.84 11.64
CA PHE A 183 -7.77 -23.69 11.21
C PHE A 183 -8.57 -24.06 12.46
N GLU A 184 -9.72 -23.43 12.66
CA GLU A 184 -10.73 -23.81 13.66
C GLU A 184 -11.92 -24.51 12.99
#